data_AF-A0A2Z6RB41-F1
#
_entry.id   AF-A0A2Z6RB41-F1
#
_cell.length_a   1.000
_cell.length_b   1.000
_cell.length_c   1.000
_cell.angle_alpha   90.00
_cell.angle_beta   90.00
_cell.angle_gamma   90.00
#
_symmetry.space_group_name_H-M   'P 1'
#
loop_
_entity.id
_entity.type
_entity.pdbx_description
1 polymer ?
#
loop_
_entity_poly.entity_id
_entity_poly.type
_entity_poly.pdbx_seq_one_letter_code
_entity_poly.pdbx_strand_id
1 'polypeptide(L)'
;MQTAINSGLTKNYSIHEQNNAFWNLPNFNIYSATVPEKMHHLDLGLFPDMIEFTRNLLKNQRGNALIEKMDTRLTAILRHYGLKIFHNRLADLAHFTALEYRNMMRVMPFVLDGLLEGRLDSKLIGLYLKWNDMYIKSRKSAFTESELDDFEKLMKSWAKDFILIGSYSDNQCLYPKLHHFLYHMIPAIKNYGSPNGWNAETFEALHKTYIKDPYRMSNKRNVNSQILGTVMRKLTLQEVYKTIFLNKPRYFYQSNNVILYKNYNNIPFRLIETIVNELKIREGSSEIIDGLEHFLEALNEYFKIIFDLNEEDNIIDVETAMISLYESVRLTNGKFVRATLSYNNLPMFNNISIKINESQLEEFVTYDNLCFAKANILNFYHKN
;
A
#
# COMPACT_ATOMS: atom_id res chain seq x y z
N MET A 1 7.82 34.41 18.40
CA MET A 1 7.16 34.65 19.71
C MET A 1 7.81 35.78 20.51
N GLN A 2 9.10 35.75 20.83
CA GLN A 2 9.80 36.84 21.56
C GLN A 2 9.53 38.23 20.95
N THR A 3 9.67 38.39 19.63
CA THR A 3 9.40 39.66 18.93
C THR A 3 7.93 40.07 18.98
N ALA A 4 7.00 39.11 19.00
CA ALA A 4 5.56 39.38 19.09
C ALA A 4 5.13 39.75 20.52
N ILE A 5 5.76 39.12 21.52
CA ILE A 5 5.65 39.47 22.95
C ILE A 5 6.21 40.88 23.18
N ASN A 6 7.44 41.13 22.72
CA ASN A 6 8.11 42.42 22.87
C ASN A 6 7.41 43.57 22.11
N SER A 7 6.61 43.29 21.08
CA SER A 7 5.86 44.30 20.32
C SER A 7 4.42 44.51 20.81
N GLY A 8 3.97 43.81 21.86
CA GLY A 8 2.64 44.00 22.46
C GLY A 8 1.45 43.57 21.59
N LEU A 9 1.69 42.91 20.45
CA LEU A 9 0.66 42.45 19.52
C LEU A 9 -0.01 41.14 19.96
N THR A 10 0.38 40.60 21.11
CA THR A 10 0.02 39.26 21.61
C THR A 10 -1.49 39.02 21.69
N LYS A 11 -2.24 39.98 22.23
CA LYS A 11 -3.72 39.88 22.35
C LYS A 11 -4.45 39.81 21.00
N ASN A 12 -3.94 40.49 19.97
CA ASN A 12 -4.60 40.53 18.65
C ASN A 12 -4.51 39.19 17.90
N TYR A 13 -3.63 38.28 18.34
CA TYR A 13 -3.37 36.99 17.70
C TYR A 13 -3.52 35.81 18.65
N SER A 14 -4.18 35.99 19.80
CA SER A 14 -4.32 34.95 20.85
C SER A 14 -2.98 34.32 21.26
N ILE A 15 -1.90 35.11 21.29
CA ILE A 15 -0.58 34.69 21.75
C ILE A 15 -0.54 34.96 23.25
N HIS A 16 -0.36 33.91 24.05
CA HIS A 16 -0.23 34.02 25.50
C HIS A 16 1.23 33.86 25.91
N GLU A 17 1.66 34.56 26.96
CA GLU A 17 3.01 34.38 27.52
C GLU A 17 3.10 33.00 28.17
N GLN A 18 3.97 32.14 27.63
CA GLN A 18 4.31 30.85 28.22
C GLN A 18 5.83 30.77 28.41
N ASN A 19 6.25 30.23 29.56
CA ASN A 19 7.66 30.01 29.84
C ASN A 19 8.16 28.80 29.03
N ASN A 20 8.97 29.04 28.00
CA ASN A 20 9.49 28.00 27.11
C ASN A 20 10.98 27.77 27.44
N ALA A 21 11.30 26.59 27.97
CA ALA A 21 12.66 26.22 28.36
C ALA A 21 13.68 26.34 27.21
N PHE A 22 13.24 26.17 25.95
CA PHE A 22 14.09 26.26 24.78
C PHE A 22 14.47 27.71 24.42
N TRP A 23 13.77 28.73 24.93
CA TRP A 23 14.17 30.14 24.69
C TRP A 23 15.41 30.54 25.47
N ASN A 24 15.74 29.80 26.53
CA ASN A 24 16.93 30.04 27.34
C ASN A 24 18.19 29.38 26.75
N LEU A 25 18.05 28.61 25.67
CA LEU A 25 19.18 27.98 25.00
C LEU A 25 19.82 28.98 24.01
N PRO A 26 21.09 29.37 24.21
CA PRO A 26 21.76 30.29 23.30
C PRO A 26 21.91 29.67 21.91
N ASN A 27 21.72 30.49 20.88
CA ASN A 27 21.83 30.09 19.46
C ASN A 27 20.87 28.98 19.02
N PHE A 28 19.82 28.68 19.78
CA PHE A 28 18.81 27.69 19.41
C PHE A 28 17.45 28.35 19.17
N ASN A 29 16.95 28.25 17.93
CA ASN A 29 15.59 28.66 17.61
C ASN A 29 14.69 27.42 17.55
N ILE A 30 13.91 27.19 18.61
CA ILE A 30 12.97 26.06 18.67
C ILE A 30 11.99 26.05 17.49
N TYR A 31 11.65 27.22 16.94
CA TYR A 31 10.72 27.35 15.82
C TYR A 31 11.34 27.01 14.47
N SER A 32 12.67 26.83 14.40
CA SER A 32 13.33 26.24 13.23
C SER A 32 13.62 24.75 13.40
N ALA A 33 13.35 24.17 14.57
CA ALA A 33 13.57 22.74 14.82
C ALA A 33 12.53 21.86 14.10
N THR A 34 11.35 22.42 13.81
CA THR A 34 10.29 21.74 13.06
C THR A 34 9.62 22.72 12.11
N VAL A 35 8.99 22.17 11.09
CA VAL A 35 8.27 22.91 10.06
C VAL A 35 6.76 22.65 10.23
N PRO A 36 5.87 23.62 9.93
CA PRO A 36 4.43 23.47 10.15
C PRO A 36 3.78 22.56 9.09
N GLU A 37 3.89 21.25 9.28
CA GLU A 37 3.58 20.30 8.23
C GLU A 37 2.06 20.10 8.08
N LYS A 38 1.62 20.00 6.83
CA LYS A 38 0.21 20.11 6.44
C LYS A 38 -0.72 19.12 7.16
N MET A 39 -0.33 17.86 7.33
CA MET A 39 -1.24 16.85 7.84
C MET A 39 -1.59 17.08 9.32
N HIS A 40 -0.61 17.31 10.19
CA HIS A 40 -0.80 17.48 11.63
C HIS A 40 -1.21 18.90 11.99
N HIS A 41 -0.82 19.91 11.21
CA HIS A 41 -1.22 21.30 11.46
C HIS A 41 -2.57 21.63 10.85
N LEU A 42 -2.85 21.20 9.62
CA LEU A 42 -4.09 21.55 8.93
C LEU A 42 -5.14 20.44 9.06
N ASP A 43 -4.87 19.25 8.52
CA ASP A 43 -5.87 18.17 8.43
C ASP A 43 -6.29 17.64 9.81
N LEU A 44 -5.33 17.39 10.70
CA LEU A 44 -5.50 16.85 12.05
C LEU A 44 -5.27 17.91 13.15
N GLY A 45 -5.20 19.18 12.76
CA GLY A 45 -4.96 20.31 13.66
C GLY A 45 -6.09 21.31 13.63
N LEU A 46 -5.92 22.35 12.82
CA LEU A 46 -6.81 23.50 12.79
C LEU A 46 -8.19 23.19 12.21
N PHE A 47 -8.31 22.26 11.26
CA PHE A 47 -9.61 21.91 10.69
C PHE A 47 -10.54 21.19 11.68
N PRO A 48 -10.09 20.19 12.46
CA PRO A 48 -10.85 19.64 13.58
C PRO A 48 -11.38 20.74 14.52
N ASP A 49 -10.51 21.69 14.90
CA ASP A 49 -10.88 22.82 15.75
C ASP A 49 -12.00 23.67 15.09
N MET A 50 -11.91 23.92 13.77
CA MET A 50 -12.99 24.61 13.02
C MET A 50 -14.34 23.89 13.12
N ILE A 51 -14.35 22.56 12.99
CA ILE A 51 -15.57 21.76 13.09
C ILE A 51 -16.13 21.83 14.52
N GLU A 52 -15.27 21.72 15.53
CA GLU A 52 -15.65 21.84 16.94
C GLU A 52 -16.27 23.21 17.22
N PHE A 53 -15.63 24.30 16.81
CA PHE A 53 -16.17 25.64 17.03
C PHE A 53 -17.49 25.84 16.31
N THR A 54 -17.63 25.27 15.12
CA THR A 54 -18.90 25.32 14.38
C THR A 54 -20.00 24.62 15.17
N ARG A 55 -19.75 23.43 15.73
CA ARG A 55 -20.73 22.72 16.57
C ARG A 55 -21.08 23.53 17.82
N ASN A 56 -20.08 24.10 18.49
CA ASN A 56 -20.29 24.94 19.68
C ASN A 56 -21.10 26.21 19.35
N LEU A 57 -20.79 26.87 18.24
CA LEU A 57 -21.56 28.00 17.72
C LEU A 57 -23.02 27.61 17.47
N LEU A 58 -23.28 26.53 16.74
CA LEU A 58 -24.63 26.06 16.45
C LEU A 58 -25.40 25.74 17.74
N LYS A 59 -24.74 25.10 18.71
CA LYS A 59 -25.29 24.80 20.04
C LYS A 59 -25.66 26.08 20.80
N ASN A 60 -24.80 27.09 20.78
CA ASN A 60 -25.03 28.37 21.45
C ASN A 60 -26.19 29.17 20.82
N GLN A 61 -26.43 29.03 19.50
CA GLN A 61 -27.49 29.77 18.81
C GLN A 61 -28.88 29.16 19.01
N ARG A 62 -29.06 27.86 18.73
CA ARG A 62 -30.37 27.18 18.81
C ARG A 62 -30.27 25.75 19.34
N GLY A 63 -29.23 25.44 20.12
CA GLY A 63 -29.04 24.13 20.73
C GLY A 63 -28.80 23.01 19.71
N ASN A 64 -29.16 21.79 20.08
CA ASN A 64 -28.89 20.58 19.30
C ASN A 64 -29.65 20.53 17.96
N ALA A 65 -30.74 21.29 17.79
CA ALA A 65 -31.54 21.28 16.57
C ALA A 65 -30.74 21.68 15.32
N LEU A 66 -29.83 22.66 15.44
CA LEU A 66 -28.96 23.06 14.33
C LEU A 66 -27.86 22.04 14.07
N ILE A 67 -27.36 21.37 15.10
CA ILE A 67 -26.37 20.29 14.96
C ILE A 67 -27.01 19.10 14.23
N GLU A 68 -28.23 18.72 14.60
CA GLU A 68 -28.97 17.65 13.93
C GLU A 68 -29.26 18.00 12.47
N LYS A 69 -29.60 19.27 12.18
CA LYS A 69 -29.80 19.74 10.80
C LYS A 69 -28.49 19.70 10.00
N MET A 70 -27.36 20.09 10.60
CA MET A 70 -26.04 19.99 10.00
C MET A 70 -25.69 18.52 9.69
N ASP A 71 -25.85 17.62 10.66
CA ASP A 71 -25.58 16.18 10.50
C ASP A 71 -26.49 15.59 9.40
N THR A 72 -27.77 15.96 9.38
CA THR A 72 -28.72 15.53 8.33
C THR A 72 -28.26 15.98 6.95
N ARG A 73 -27.85 17.24 6.80
CA ARG A 73 -27.33 17.75 5.53
C ARG A 73 -26.05 17.06 5.09
N LEU A 74 -25.14 16.77 6.03
CA LEU A 74 -23.92 16.03 5.75
C LEU A 74 -24.21 14.61 5.25
N THR A 75 -25.21 13.92 5.84
CA THR A 75 -25.63 12.58 5.38
C THR A 75 -26.37 12.61 4.04
N ALA A 76 -26.98 13.74 3.67
CA ALA A 76 -27.76 13.90 2.45
C ALA A 76 -26.90 14.22 1.20
N ILE A 77 -25.59 14.41 1.37
CA ILE A 77 -24.68 14.66 0.26
C ILE A 77 -24.70 13.48 -0.72
N LEU A 78 -24.94 13.79 -1.99
CA LEU A 78 -24.99 12.78 -3.05
C LEU A 78 -23.65 12.05 -3.19
N ARG A 79 -23.75 10.76 -3.51
CA ARG A 79 -22.59 9.92 -3.76
C ARG A 79 -21.90 10.39 -5.04
N HIS A 80 -20.62 10.72 -4.94
CA HIS A 80 -19.76 11.02 -6.08
C HIS A 80 -18.46 10.23 -5.97
N TYR A 81 -17.89 9.83 -7.11
CA TYR A 81 -16.60 9.15 -7.15
C TYR A 81 -15.51 9.98 -6.45
N GLY A 82 -14.81 9.39 -5.49
CA GLY A 82 -13.75 10.06 -4.74
C GLY A 82 -14.21 10.99 -3.61
N LEU A 83 -15.52 11.03 -3.29
CA LEU A 83 -16.06 11.69 -2.11
C LEU A 83 -16.55 10.64 -1.10
N LYS A 84 -16.08 10.72 0.15
CA LYS A 84 -16.52 9.82 1.21
C LYS A 84 -17.89 10.22 1.77
N ILE A 85 -18.73 9.23 2.03
CA ILE A 85 -20.04 9.44 2.69
C ILE A 85 -19.85 9.38 4.21
N PHE A 86 -20.42 10.35 4.91
CA PHE A 86 -20.44 10.39 6.37
C PHE A 86 -21.76 9.80 6.86
N HIS A 87 -21.80 8.46 7.01
CA HIS A 87 -23.00 7.74 7.47
C HIS A 87 -23.25 7.90 8.97
N ASN A 88 -22.19 8.13 9.74
CA ASN A 88 -22.26 8.39 11.17
C ASN A 88 -22.23 9.90 11.39
N ARG A 89 -23.15 10.40 12.20
CA ARG A 89 -23.22 11.79 12.67
C ARG A 89 -21.84 12.23 13.18
N LEU A 90 -21.54 13.54 13.17
CA LEU A 90 -20.26 14.11 13.66
C LEU A 90 -20.08 13.98 15.20
N ALA A 91 -20.67 12.97 15.82
CA ALA A 91 -20.67 12.75 17.27
C ALA A 91 -19.28 12.39 17.81
N ASP A 92 -18.47 11.62 17.05
CA ASP A 92 -17.12 11.21 17.44
C ASP A 92 -16.06 11.87 16.54
N LEU A 93 -15.88 13.18 16.70
CA LEU A 93 -14.82 13.91 15.98
C LEU A 93 -13.41 13.34 16.24
N ALA A 94 -13.18 12.73 17.41
CA ALA A 94 -11.89 12.20 17.84
C ALA A 94 -11.34 11.04 16.99
N HIS A 95 -12.13 10.46 16.09
CA HIS A 95 -11.74 9.27 15.32
C HIS A 95 -11.58 9.49 13.82
N PHE A 96 -11.76 10.72 13.32
CA PHE A 96 -11.58 10.98 11.90
C PHE A 96 -10.10 10.98 11.50
N THR A 97 -9.82 10.30 10.39
CA THR A 97 -8.55 10.30 9.69
C THR A 97 -8.34 11.60 8.90
N ALA A 98 -7.09 11.92 8.57
CA ALA A 98 -6.77 13.08 7.73
C ALA A 98 -7.54 13.04 6.38
N LEU A 99 -7.69 11.85 5.79
CA LEU A 99 -8.46 11.68 4.55
C LEU A 99 -9.94 12.02 4.73
N GLU A 100 -10.54 11.68 5.86
CA GLU A 100 -11.93 12.03 6.16
C GLU A 100 -12.11 13.54 6.30
N TYR A 101 -11.23 14.21 7.03
CA TYR A 101 -11.26 15.68 7.14
C TYR A 101 -11.11 16.36 5.78
N ARG A 102 -10.20 15.88 4.91
CA ARG A 102 -10.07 16.39 3.53
C ARG A 102 -11.35 16.24 2.72
N ASN A 103 -12.10 15.15 2.93
CA ASN A 103 -13.40 14.97 2.28
C ASN A 103 -14.44 15.93 2.86
N MET A 104 -14.42 16.17 4.17
CA MET A 104 -15.30 17.16 4.81
C MET A 104 -15.04 18.59 4.29
N MET A 105 -13.78 19.02 4.17
CA MET A 105 -13.40 20.36 3.66
C MET A 105 -14.13 20.71 2.35
N ARG A 106 -14.30 19.73 1.47
CA ARG A 106 -14.96 19.90 0.16
C ARG A 106 -16.45 20.21 0.27
N VAL A 107 -17.10 19.75 1.34
CA VAL A 107 -18.57 19.76 1.44
C VAL A 107 -19.11 20.70 2.50
N MET A 108 -18.31 21.03 3.53
CA MET A 108 -18.76 21.84 4.66
C MET A 108 -19.40 23.19 4.27
N PRO A 109 -18.89 23.97 3.29
CA PRO A 109 -19.57 25.20 2.88
C PRO A 109 -21.04 24.98 2.49
N PHE A 110 -21.34 23.91 1.74
CA PHE A 110 -22.70 23.60 1.30
C PHE A 110 -23.57 23.04 2.42
N VAL A 111 -22.98 22.31 3.36
CA VAL A 111 -23.69 21.81 4.55
C VAL A 111 -24.14 22.96 5.44
N LEU A 112 -23.28 23.96 5.60
CA LEU A 112 -23.48 25.08 6.50
C LEU A 112 -24.33 26.21 5.90
N ASP A 113 -24.38 26.32 4.58
CA ASP A 113 -25.09 27.39 3.89
C ASP A 113 -26.56 27.54 4.34
N GLY A 114 -26.93 28.71 4.87
CA GLY A 114 -28.27 28.96 5.40
C GLY A 114 -28.66 28.07 6.58
N LEU A 115 -27.70 27.57 7.37
CA LEU A 115 -27.99 27.01 8.71
C LEU A 115 -28.24 28.12 9.74
N LEU A 116 -27.52 29.24 9.61
CA LEU A 116 -27.66 30.42 10.46
C LEU A 116 -28.32 31.56 9.68
N GLU A 117 -28.51 32.69 10.34
CA GLU A 117 -29.17 33.86 9.76
C GLU A 117 -28.22 35.07 9.70
N GLY A 118 -28.39 35.87 8.64
CA GLY A 118 -27.74 37.17 8.47
C GLY A 118 -26.21 37.12 8.43
N ARG A 119 -25.57 38.06 9.14
CA ARG A 119 -24.12 38.28 9.09
C ARG A 119 -23.30 37.14 9.69
N LEU A 120 -23.87 36.36 10.61
CA LEU A 120 -23.15 35.26 11.26
C LEU A 120 -23.00 34.07 10.31
N ASP A 121 -24.03 33.79 9.50
CA ASP A 121 -24.02 32.75 8.47
C ASP A 121 -22.94 33.03 7.42
N SER A 122 -22.93 34.24 6.86
CA SER A 122 -21.94 34.64 5.86
C SER A 122 -20.50 34.63 6.39
N LYS A 123 -20.29 34.95 7.68
CA LYS A 123 -18.98 34.81 8.34
C LYS A 123 -18.57 33.35 8.49
N LEU A 124 -19.48 32.48 8.91
CA LEU A 124 -19.19 31.05 9.06
C LEU A 124 -18.85 30.43 7.70
N ILE A 125 -19.65 30.67 6.67
CA ILE A 125 -19.37 30.18 5.31
C ILE A 125 -18.05 30.76 4.80
N GLY A 126 -17.85 32.06 4.98
CA GLY A 126 -16.61 32.75 4.59
C GLY A 126 -15.37 32.15 5.26
N LEU A 127 -15.46 31.71 6.51
CA LEU A 127 -14.38 31.01 7.21
C LEU A 127 -13.99 29.71 6.48
N TYR A 128 -14.96 28.88 6.09
CA TYR A 128 -14.69 27.62 5.38
C TYR A 128 -14.22 27.85 3.94
N LEU A 129 -14.73 28.87 3.25
CA LEU A 129 -14.26 29.23 1.90
C LEU A 129 -12.80 29.68 1.93
N LYS A 130 -12.45 30.59 2.87
CA LYS A 130 -11.05 31.01 3.08
C LYS A 130 -10.15 29.84 3.45
N TRP A 131 -10.62 28.92 4.29
CA TRP A 131 -9.89 27.69 4.61
C TRP A 131 -9.59 26.88 3.35
N ASN A 132 -10.59 26.67 2.49
CA ASN A 132 -10.41 25.91 1.26
C ASN A 132 -9.42 26.59 0.31
N ASP A 133 -9.48 27.91 0.16
CA ASP A 133 -8.51 28.68 -0.63
C ASP A 133 -7.09 28.55 -0.07
N MET A 134 -6.93 28.66 1.25
CA MET A 134 -5.65 28.45 1.92
C MET A 134 -5.12 27.04 1.73
N TYR A 135 -6.00 26.04 1.86
CA TYR A 135 -5.66 24.64 1.71
C TYR A 135 -5.20 24.34 0.27
N ILE A 136 -5.90 24.87 -0.73
CA ILE A 136 -5.50 24.76 -2.14
C ILE A 136 -4.15 25.43 -2.37
N LYS A 137 -3.94 26.65 -1.86
CA LYS A 137 -2.65 27.35 -1.97
C LYS A 137 -1.52 26.57 -1.32
N SER A 138 -1.73 25.99 -0.14
CA SER A 138 -0.73 25.18 0.57
C SER A 138 -0.23 23.97 -0.22
N ARG A 139 -1.00 23.50 -1.21
CA ARG A 139 -0.68 22.34 -2.05
C ARG A 139 0.07 22.71 -3.34
N LYS A 140 0.31 23.99 -3.61
CA LYS A 140 1.13 24.39 -4.77
C LYS A 140 2.53 23.82 -4.65
N SER A 141 3.08 23.34 -5.76
CA SER A 141 4.45 22.80 -5.85
C SER A 141 5.51 23.91 -5.80
N ALA A 142 5.16 25.14 -6.14
CA ALA A 142 6.04 26.29 -6.13
C ALA A 142 5.25 27.57 -5.82
N PHE A 143 5.96 28.60 -5.36
CA PHE A 143 5.40 29.91 -5.02
C PHE A 143 6.30 31.03 -5.54
N THR A 144 5.68 32.08 -6.07
CA THR A 144 6.31 33.38 -6.26
C THR A 144 6.19 34.24 -4.98
N GLU A 145 7.00 35.29 -4.85
CA GLU A 145 6.93 36.19 -3.69
C GLU A 145 5.56 36.86 -3.55
N SER A 146 4.93 37.27 -4.66
CA SER A 146 3.58 37.84 -4.64
C SER A 146 2.54 36.83 -4.15
N GLU A 147 2.65 35.56 -4.55
CA GLU A 147 1.74 34.52 -4.08
C GLU A 147 1.93 34.19 -2.60
N LEU A 148 3.15 34.32 -2.06
CA LEU A 148 3.41 34.18 -0.63
C LEU A 148 2.80 35.33 0.16
N ASP A 149 2.92 36.57 -0.32
CA ASP A 149 2.28 37.73 0.30
C ASP A 149 0.75 37.60 0.31
N ASP A 150 0.16 37.17 -0.81
CA ASP A 150 -1.27 36.88 -0.89
C ASP A 150 -1.68 35.75 0.05
N PHE A 151 -0.87 34.70 0.15
CA PHE A 151 -1.14 33.59 1.06
C PHE A 151 -1.07 34.05 2.52
N GLU A 152 -0.09 34.86 2.89
CA GLU A 152 0.03 35.42 4.23
C GLU A 152 -1.16 36.31 4.62
N LYS A 153 -1.58 37.19 3.70
CA LYS A 153 -2.78 38.03 3.89
C LYS A 153 -4.03 37.19 4.09
N LEU A 154 -4.19 36.13 3.28
CA LEU A 154 -5.31 35.21 3.40
C LEU A 154 -5.30 34.48 4.74
N MET A 155 -4.15 33.96 5.18
CA MET A 155 -4.00 33.29 6.48
C MET A 155 -4.37 34.22 7.64
N LYS A 156 -3.88 35.47 7.64
CA LYS A 156 -4.21 36.47 8.67
C LYS A 156 -5.69 36.85 8.65
N SER A 157 -6.29 36.98 7.46
CA SER A 157 -7.72 37.25 7.30
C SER A 157 -8.57 36.11 7.84
N TRP A 158 -8.24 34.87 7.50
CA TRP A 158 -8.91 33.67 8.00
C TRP A 158 -8.77 33.53 9.52
N ALA A 159 -7.58 33.78 10.08
CA ALA A 159 -7.35 33.66 11.52
C ALA A 159 -8.22 34.61 12.36
N LYS A 160 -8.53 35.81 11.84
CA LYS A 160 -9.47 36.73 12.50
C LYS A 160 -10.86 36.12 12.61
N ASP A 161 -11.34 35.50 11.55
CA ASP A 161 -12.65 34.83 11.54
C ASP A 161 -12.60 33.56 12.41
N PHE A 162 -11.51 32.80 12.36
CA PHE A 162 -11.30 31.59 13.16
C PHE A 162 -11.38 31.90 14.66
N ILE A 163 -10.67 32.94 15.12
CA ILE A 163 -10.71 33.38 16.52
C ILE A 163 -12.11 33.89 16.91
N LEU A 164 -12.78 34.63 16.01
CA LEU A 164 -14.12 35.11 16.27
C LEU A 164 -15.10 33.94 16.49
N ILE A 165 -15.05 32.90 15.65
CA ILE A 165 -15.91 31.73 15.78
C ILE A 165 -15.45 30.83 16.96
N GLY A 166 -14.16 30.77 17.23
CA GLY A 166 -13.59 30.06 18.38
C GLY A 166 -13.95 30.65 19.73
N SER A 167 -14.33 31.94 19.80
CA SER A 167 -14.77 32.58 21.04
C SER A 167 -16.04 31.98 21.66
N TYR A 168 -16.77 31.15 20.89
CA TYR A 168 -17.91 30.37 21.35
C TYR A 168 -17.53 29.04 22.02
N SER A 169 -16.24 28.77 22.19
CA SER A 169 -15.69 27.57 22.84
C SER A 169 -14.89 27.97 24.09
N ASP A 170 -14.92 27.15 25.15
CA ASP A 170 -14.31 27.44 26.46
C ASP A 170 -12.76 27.30 26.50
N ASN A 171 -12.11 27.25 25.34
CA ASN A 171 -10.75 26.75 25.15
C ASN A 171 -9.67 27.85 25.34
N GLN A 172 -10.06 29.05 25.80
CA GLN A 172 -9.20 30.24 25.99
C GLN A 172 -8.37 30.66 24.75
N CYS A 173 -8.73 30.16 23.57
CA CYS A 173 -8.01 30.35 22.32
C CYS A 173 -6.52 29.93 22.34
N LEU A 174 -6.17 28.88 23.09
CA LEU A 174 -4.80 28.34 23.16
C LEU A 174 -4.53 27.39 21.99
N TYR A 175 -4.20 27.94 20.81
CA TYR A 175 -3.91 27.15 19.60
C TYR A 175 -2.44 27.28 19.17
N PRO A 176 -1.50 26.51 19.76
CA PRO A 176 -0.10 26.51 19.32
C PRO A 176 0.07 26.24 17.82
N LYS A 177 -0.79 25.38 17.24
CA LYS A 177 -0.80 25.09 15.81
C LYS A 177 -1.19 26.32 14.97
N LEU A 178 -2.10 27.16 15.45
CA LEU A 178 -2.48 28.41 14.79
C LEU A 178 -1.29 29.37 14.75
N HIS A 179 -0.61 29.54 15.88
CA HIS A 179 0.61 30.34 15.94
C HIS A 179 1.67 29.80 14.98
N HIS A 180 1.94 28.51 15.06
CA HIS A 180 2.97 27.88 14.24
C HIS A 180 2.68 28.07 12.74
N PHE A 181 1.43 27.88 12.34
CA PHE A 181 0.97 28.10 10.98
C PHE A 181 1.06 29.57 10.54
N LEU A 182 0.56 30.52 11.34
CA LEU A 182 0.54 31.94 10.96
C LEU A 182 1.92 32.57 10.81
N TYR A 183 2.87 32.19 11.68
CA TYR A 183 4.16 32.90 11.76
C TYR A 183 5.31 32.16 11.11
N HIS A 184 5.20 30.84 10.91
CA HIS A 184 6.32 30.04 10.42
C HIS A 184 6.02 29.31 9.11
N MET A 185 4.79 29.33 8.60
CA MET A 185 4.47 28.71 7.32
C MET A 185 5.21 29.37 6.16
N ILE A 186 5.11 30.70 6.02
CA ILE A 186 5.80 31.43 4.94
C ILE A 186 7.33 31.35 5.07
N PRO A 187 7.94 31.59 6.26
CA PRO A 187 9.37 31.35 6.44
C PRO A 187 9.81 29.93 6.08
N ALA A 188 9.04 28.91 6.47
CA ALA A 188 9.34 27.53 6.12
C ALA A 188 9.28 27.31 4.60
N ILE A 189 8.30 27.90 3.90
CA ILE A 189 8.23 27.81 2.43
C ILE A 189 9.45 28.47 1.78
N LYS A 190 9.89 29.62 2.29
CA LYS A 190 11.07 30.32 1.77
C LYS A 190 12.37 29.52 1.98
N ASN A 191 12.49 28.87 3.13
CA ASN A 191 13.72 28.15 3.50
C ASN A 191 13.78 26.71 2.93
N TYR A 192 12.64 26.02 2.84
CA TYR A 192 12.57 24.59 2.54
C TYR A 192 11.73 24.26 1.31
N GLY A 193 11.17 25.26 0.63
CA GLY A 193 10.29 25.08 -0.52
C GLY A 193 8.87 24.66 -0.14
N SER A 194 8.11 24.18 -1.13
CA SER A 194 6.69 23.87 -0.98
C SER A 194 6.40 22.93 0.21
N PRO A 195 5.28 23.12 0.94
CA PRO A 195 4.87 22.26 2.06
C PRO A 195 4.73 20.77 1.67
N ASN A 196 4.57 20.49 0.37
CA ASN A 196 4.52 19.12 -0.12
C ASN A 196 5.85 18.38 0.06
N GLY A 197 6.99 19.07 0.06
CA GLY A 197 8.32 18.45 0.14
C GLY A 197 8.69 17.93 1.53
N TRP A 198 7.99 18.40 2.57
CA TRP A 198 8.32 18.10 3.97
C TRP A 198 7.08 17.64 4.76
N ASN A 199 6.13 17.00 4.05
CA ASN A 199 4.98 16.37 4.67
C ASN A 199 5.36 15.07 5.41
N ALA A 200 4.62 14.75 6.48
CA ALA A 200 4.86 13.54 7.27
C ALA A 200 4.05 12.31 6.78
N GLU A 201 3.20 12.45 5.76
CA GLU A 201 2.29 11.39 5.28
C GLU A 201 3.05 10.13 4.87
N THR A 202 4.13 10.30 4.11
CA THR A 202 4.97 9.18 3.68
C THR A 202 5.58 8.46 4.89
N PHE A 203 6.16 9.20 5.83
CA PHE A 203 6.79 8.63 7.01
C PHE A 203 5.79 7.90 7.92
N GLU A 204 4.59 8.46 8.14
CA GLU A 204 3.53 7.79 8.90
C GLU A 204 3.03 6.52 8.21
N ALA A 205 2.90 6.54 6.87
CA ALA A 205 2.52 5.35 6.10
C ALA A 205 3.60 4.25 6.20
N LEU A 206 4.87 4.62 6.08
CA LEU A 206 6.00 3.70 6.25
C LEU A 206 6.06 3.15 7.68
N HIS A 207 5.92 4.01 8.69
CA HIS A 207 5.93 3.62 10.10
C HIS A 207 4.79 2.65 10.43
N LYS A 208 3.58 2.89 9.89
CA LYS A 208 2.48 1.93 10.01
C LYS A 208 2.87 0.58 9.41
N THR A 209 3.36 0.58 8.18
CA THR A 209 3.62 -0.61 7.37
C THR A 209 4.79 -1.44 7.89
N TYR A 210 5.88 -0.80 8.33
CA TYR A 210 7.15 -1.43 8.67
C TYR A 210 7.39 -1.54 10.18
N ILE A 211 6.66 -0.79 11.01
CA ILE A 211 6.82 -0.87 12.46
C ILE A 211 5.53 -1.35 13.11
N LYS A 212 4.41 -0.62 12.97
CA LYS A 212 3.18 -0.93 13.71
C LYS A 212 2.60 -2.29 13.34
N ASP A 213 2.54 -2.62 12.05
CA ASP A 213 1.94 -3.89 11.60
C ASP A 213 2.80 -5.10 11.98
N PRO A 214 4.12 -5.15 11.71
CA PRO A 214 4.99 -6.23 12.21
C PRO A 214 5.01 -6.31 13.74
N TYR A 215 5.00 -5.17 14.43
CA TYR A 215 4.88 -5.13 15.88
C TYR A 215 3.61 -5.85 16.32
N ARG A 216 2.44 -5.52 15.75
CA ARG A 216 1.15 -6.17 16.07
C ARG A 216 1.14 -7.67 15.78
N MET A 217 1.82 -8.12 14.74
CA MET A 217 1.95 -9.54 14.39
C MET A 217 2.90 -10.31 15.32
N SER A 218 3.85 -9.63 15.95
CA SER A 218 4.82 -10.26 16.86
C SER A 218 4.18 -10.72 18.17
N ASN A 219 4.79 -11.73 18.80
CA ASN A 219 4.41 -12.18 20.15
C ASN A 219 4.99 -11.29 21.28
N LYS A 220 5.56 -10.13 20.93
CA LYS A 220 6.20 -9.14 21.82
C LYS A 220 7.45 -9.59 22.58
N ARG A 221 7.94 -10.81 22.38
CA ARG A 221 9.23 -11.28 22.95
C ARG A 221 10.36 -11.02 21.96
N ASN A 222 11.42 -10.33 22.38
CA ASN A 222 12.50 -9.90 21.47
C ASN A 222 11.94 -9.22 20.19
N VAL A 223 11.16 -8.17 20.40
CA VAL A 223 10.29 -7.57 19.38
C VAL A 223 11.07 -6.99 18.19
N ASN A 224 12.27 -6.45 18.43
CA ASN A 224 13.08 -5.83 17.39
C ASN A 224 13.50 -6.86 16.32
N SER A 225 13.98 -8.03 16.73
CA SER A 225 14.35 -9.10 15.79
C SER A 225 13.15 -9.59 14.98
N GLN A 226 11.96 -9.65 15.59
CA GLN A 226 10.74 -10.07 14.87
C GLN A 226 10.25 -9.03 13.86
N ILE A 227 10.28 -7.74 14.23
CA ILE A 227 9.96 -6.64 13.31
C ILE A 227 10.94 -6.67 12.13
N LEU A 228 12.24 -6.71 12.40
CA LEU A 228 13.29 -6.75 11.37
C LEU A 228 13.12 -7.96 10.45
N GLY A 229 12.97 -9.17 11.00
CA GLY A 229 12.79 -10.37 10.20
C GLY A 229 11.54 -10.34 9.31
N THR A 230 10.45 -9.77 9.82
CA THR A 230 9.19 -9.63 9.06
C THR A 230 9.33 -8.61 7.93
N VAL A 231 9.96 -7.46 8.21
CA VAL A 231 10.19 -6.40 7.22
C VAL A 231 11.16 -6.87 6.14
N MET A 232 12.27 -7.50 6.52
CA MET A 232 13.24 -8.05 5.56
C MET A 232 12.56 -9.05 4.63
N ARG A 233 11.84 -10.04 5.17
CA ARG A 233 11.09 -11.00 4.35
C ARG A 233 10.16 -10.29 3.37
N LYS A 234 9.36 -9.33 3.84
CA LYS A 234 8.43 -8.58 2.99
C LYS A 234 9.14 -7.80 1.88
N LEU A 235 10.25 -7.13 2.17
CA LEU A 235 11.01 -6.37 1.18
C LEU A 235 11.69 -7.28 0.15
N THR A 236 12.28 -8.40 0.59
CA THR A 236 12.88 -9.41 -0.31
C THR A 236 11.84 -9.93 -1.31
N LEU A 237 10.65 -10.28 -0.82
CA LEU A 237 9.57 -10.77 -1.69
C LEU A 237 9.11 -9.70 -2.69
N GLN A 238 8.97 -8.45 -2.25
CA GLN A 238 8.61 -7.33 -3.14
C GLN A 238 9.64 -7.08 -4.24
N GLU A 239 10.93 -7.18 -3.91
CA GLU A 239 12.00 -6.93 -4.87
C GLU A 239 12.10 -8.07 -5.88
N VAL A 240 12.04 -9.32 -5.42
CA VAL A 240 12.02 -10.47 -6.32
C VAL A 240 10.80 -10.43 -7.25
N TYR A 241 9.61 -10.04 -6.74
CA TYR A 241 8.43 -9.84 -7.58
C TYR A 241 8.66 -8.78 -8.68
N LYS A 242 9.28 -7.64 -8.36
CA LYS A 242 9.59 -6.61 -9.37
C LYS A 242 10.59 -7.11 -10.41
N THR A 243 11.65 -7.79 -9.98
CA THR A 243 12.71 -8.29 -10.86
C THR A 243 12.21 -9.38 -11.80
N ILE A 244 11.36 -10.29 -11.32
CA ILE A 244 10.84 -11.41 -12.14
C ILE A 244 9.68 -10.98 -13.05
N PHE A 245 8.78 -10.10 -12.59
CA PHE A 245 7.52 -9.83 -13.28
C PHE A 245 7.42 -8.45 -13.94
N LEU A 246 8.06 -7.41 -13.38
CA LEU A 246 7.98 -6.04 -13.91
C LEU A 246 9.18 -5.70 -14.83
N ASN A 247 10.34 -6.31 -14.61
CA ASN A 247 11.52 -6.19 -15.47
C ASN A 247 11.62 -7.27 -16.55
N LYS A 248 10.50 -7.76 -17.08
CA LYS A 248 10.56 -8.43 -18.39
C LYS A 248 10.89 -7.37 -19.45
N PRO A 249 12.00 -7.48 -20.21
CA PRO A 249 11.98 -6.90 -21.54
C PRO A 249 10.77 -7.50 -22.27
N ARG A 250 10.14 -6.72 -23.15
CA ARG A 250 8.98 -7.09 -23.97
C ARG A 250 9.24 -8.23 -24.98
N TYR A 251 10.04 -9.21 -24.61
CA TYR A 251 10.30 -10.40 -25.37
C TYR A 251 9.82 -11.60 -24.56
N PHE A 252 8.75 -12.21 -25.06
CA PHE A 252 8.55 -13.63 -24.87
C PHE A 252 9.87 -14.33 -25.21
N TYR A 253 10.62 -14.79 -24.21
CA TYR A 253 11.59 -15.84 -24.44
C TYR A 253 10.79 -17.11 -24.73
N GLN A 254 10.40 -17.26 -25.99
CA GLN A 254 10.25 -18.56 -26.59
C GLN A 254 11.66 -19.15 -26.54
N SER A 255 11.96 -20.01 -25.55
CA SER A 255 13.19 -20.79 -25.62
C SER A 255 13.06 -21.65 -26.87
N ASN A 256 13.84 -21.34 -27.91
CA ASN A 256 13.74 -21.93 -29.24
C ASN A 256 14.03 -23.44 -29.32
N ASN A 257 14.09 -24.15 -28.19
CA ASN A 257 14.67 -25.48 -28.11
C ASN A 257 13.78 -26.54 -27.42
N VAL A 258 12.62 -26.18 -26.85
CA VAL A 258 11.78 -27.15 -26.13
C VAL A 258 10.30 -26.83 -26.36
N ILE A 259 9.52 -27.83 -26.80
CA ILE A 259 8.06 -27.67 -26.98
C ILE A 259 7.35 -28.37 -25.82
N LEU A 260 6.62 -27.60 -25.02
CA LEU A 260 5.83 -28.07 -23.88
C LEU A 260 4.42 -28.40 -24.33
N TYR A 261 3.91 -29.58 -23.96
CA TYR A 261 2.59 -30.04 -24.35
C TYR A 261 1.72 -30.28 -23.13
N LYS A 262 0.53 -29.67 -23.15
CA LYS A 262 -0.59 -29.78 -22.19
C LYS A 262 -0.17 -29.54 -20.73
N ASN A 263 -0.53 -28.36 -20.22
CA ASN A 263 -0.35 -28.01 -18.82
C ASN A 263 -1.20 -28.96 -17.97
N TYR A 264 -0.54 -29.74 -17.12
CA TYR A 264 -1.16 -30.73 -16.25
C TYR A 264 -1.65 -30.07 -14.96
N ASN A 265 -0.79 -29.25 -14.33
CA ASN A 265 -1.16 -28.49 -13.14
C ASN A 265 -0.19 -27.33 -12.88
N ASN A 266 -0.65 -26.28 -12.19
CA ASN A 266 0.20 -25.20 -11.72
C ASN A 266 0.15 -25.14 -10.18
N ILE A 267 1.29 -25.37 -9.54
CA ILE A 267 1.40 -25.47 -8.10
C ILE A 267 2.07 -24.22 -7.55
N PRO A 268 1.45 -23.48 -6.62
CA PRO A 268 2.15 -22.45 -5.87
C PRO A 268 3.32 -23.08 -5.12
N PHE A 269 4.52 -22.55 -5.33
CA PHE A 269 5.75 -23.10 -4.79
C PHE A 269 5.68 -23.22 -3.26
N ARG A 270 5.10 -22.22 -2.56
CA ARG A 270 4.84 -22.28 -1.10
C ARG A 270 4.01 -23.49 -0.60
N LEU A 271 3.31 -24.19 -1.50
CA LEU A 271 2.44 -25.32 -1.17
C LEU A 271 3.00 -26.67 -1.64
N ILE A 272 4.21 -26.72 -2.23
CA ILE A 272 4.73 -27.93 -2.87
C ILE A 272 4.86 -29.11 -1.89
N GLU A 273 5.42 -28.90 -0.69
CA GLU A 273 5.58 -29.97 0.31
C GLU A 273 4.24 -30.52 0.79
N THR A 274 3.27 -29.63 1.03
CA THR A 274 1.90 -30.02 1.40
C THR A 274 1.25 -30.86 0.31
N ILE A 275 1.41 -30.47 -0.96
CA ILE A 275 0.83 -31.18 -2.11
C ILE A 275 1.49 -32.54 -2.31
N VAL A 276 2.82 -32.65 -2.18
CA VAL A 276 3.52 -33.94 -2.25
C VAL A 276 3.02 -34.89 -1.17
N ASN A 277 2.86 -34.42 0.07
CA ASN A 277 2.32 -35.23 1.17
C ASN A 277 0.86 -35.64 0.95
N GLU A 278 0.02 -34.75 0.43
CA GLU A 278 -1.37 -35.10 0.06
C GLU A 278 -1.44 -36.14 -1.06
N LEU A 279 -0.57 -36.03 -2.08
CA LEU A 279 -0.50 -36.99 -3.18
C LEU A 279 -0.07 -38.38 -2.69
N LYS A 280 0.85 -38.47 -1.72
CA LYS A 280 1.23 -39.74 -1.07
C LYS A 280 0.06 -40.38 -0.32
N ILE A 281 -0.74 -39.58 0.40
CA ILE A 281 -1.90 -40.08 1.17
C ILE A 281 -3.02 -40.55 0.25
N ARG A 282 -3.20 -39.89 -0.90
CA ARG A 282 -4.28 -40.19 -1.87
C ARG A 282 -3.90 -41.23 -2.93
N GLU A 283 -2.74 -41.88 -2.80
CA GLU A 283 -2.20 -42.80 -3.82
C GLU A 283 -2.14 -42.17 -5.23
N GLY A 284 -1.66 -40.93 -5.32
CA GLY A 284 -1.40 -40.25 -6.58
C GLY A 284 -0.32 -40.98 -7.42
N SER A 285 -0.20 -40.62 -8.70
CA SER A 285 0.77 -41.26 -9.61
C SER A 285 2.19 -41.24 -9.02
N SER A 286 2.77 -42.43 -8.82
CA SER A 286 4.09 -42.61 -8.19
C SER A 286 5.19 -41.82 -8.89
N GLU A 287 5.12 -41.71 -10.22
CA GLU A 287 6.10 -40.99 -11.05
C GLU A 287 6.07 -39.48 -10.80
N ILE A 288 4.89 -38.92 -10.49
CA ILE A 288 4.73 -37.50 -10.18
C ILE A 288 5.25 -37.20 -8.78
N ILE A 289 4.98 -38.10 -7.82
CA ILE A 289 5.47 -37.99 -6.45
C ILE A 289 7.00 -38.07 -6.46
N ASP A 290 7.57 -39.10 -7.09
CA ASP A 290 9.02 -39.28 -7.21
C ASP A 290 9.68 -38.09 -7.91
N GLY A 291 9.08 -37.59 -9.00
CA GLY A 291 9.60 -36.43 -9.73
C GLY A 291 9.61 -35.14 -8.89
N LEU A 292 8.57 -34.90 -8.09
CA LEU A 292 8.50 -33.73 -7.20
C LEU A 292 9.47 -33.84 -6.02
N GLU A 293 9.69 -35.03 -5.47
CA GLU A 293 10.66 -35.24 -4.39
C GLU A 293 12.10 -34.99 -4.85
N HIS A 294 12.49 -35.56 -5.98
CA HIS A 294 13.82 -35.29 -6.56
C HIS A 294 13.98 -33.83 -6.98
N PHE A 295 12.90 -33.18 -7.43
CA PHE A 295 12.93 -31.74 -7.72
C PHE A 295 13.19 -30.92 -6.45
N LEU A 296 12.55 -31.24 -5.33
CA LEU A 296 12.78 -30.57 -4.06
C LEU A 296 14.21 -30.78 -3.55
N GLU A 297 14.73 -32.00 -3.66
CA GLU A 297 16.11 -32.31 -3.29
C GLU A 297 17.13 -31.52 -4.14
N ALA A 298 16.98 -31.54 -5.46
CA ALA A 298 17.84 -30.80 -6.38
C ALA A 298 17.78 -29.28 -6.14
N LEU A 299 16.61 -28.76 -5.81
CA LEU A 299 16.41 -27.35 -5.54
C LEU A 299 17.02 -26.92 -4.19
N ASN A 300 16.97 -27.79 -3.18
CA ASN A 300 17.67 -27.57 -1.91
C ASN A 300 19.19 -27.54 -2.11
N GLU A 301 19.75 -28.44 -2.91
CA GLU A 301 21.18 -28.41 -3.27
C GLU A 301 21.55 -27.17 -4.08
N TYR A 302 20.70 -26.76 -5.03
CA TYR A 302 20.88 -25.52 -5.78
C TYR A 302 20.93 -24.29 -4.87
N PHE A 303 20.05 -24.20 -3.88
CA PHE A 303 20.08 -23.08 -2.94
C PHE A 303 21.34 -23.07 -2.08
N LYS A 304 21.84 -24.23 -1.63
CA LYS A 304 23.13 -24.29 -0.92
C LYS A 304 24.27 -23.69 -1.75
N ILE A 305 24.30 -23.99 -3.05
CA ILE A 305 25.32 -23.47 -3.98
C ILE A 305 25.15 -21.95 -4.20
N ILE A 306 23.92 -21.45 -4.34
CA ILE A 306 23.66 -20.01 -4.53
C ILE A 306 24.02 -19.19 -3.30
N PHE A 307 23.71 -19.68 -2.09
CA PHE A 307 24.01 -18.95 -0.85
C PHE A 307 25.52 -18.82 -0.57
N ASP A 308 26.37 -19.70 -1.11
CA ASP A 308 27.83 -19.61 -1.00
C ASP A 308 28.47 -18.65 -2.02
N LEU A 309 27.75 -18.23 -3.08
CA LEU A 309 28.32 -17.47 -4.18
C LEU A 309 28.25 -15.93 -4.05
N ASN A 310 27.61 -15.36 -3.01
CA ASN A 310 27.50 -13.89 -2.82
C ASN A 310 27.08 -13.10 -4.09
N GLU A 311 26.40 -13.73 -5.05
CA GLU A 311 25.81 -13.03 -6.19
C GLU A 311 24.37 -12.62 -5.82
N GLU A 312 24.15 -11.31 -5.73
CA GLU A 312 22.91 -10.67 -5.27
C GLU A 312 21.67 -10.91 -6.17
N ASP A 313 21.80 -11.66 -7.27
CA ASP A 313 20.85 -11.59 -8.39
C ASP A 313 19.95 -12.82 -8.65
N ASN A 314 20.00 -13.90 -7.85
CA ASN A 314 19.20 -15.10 -8.13
C ASN A 314 18.50 -15.72 -6.91
N ILE A 315 17.60 -14.96 -6.27
CA ILE A 315 16.71 -15.51 -5.24
C ILE A 315 15.30 -15.66 -5.83
N ILE A 316 14.81 -16.90 -5.93
CA ILE A 316 13.45 -17.23 -6.38
C ILE A 316 12.44 -16.86 -5.27
N ASP A 317 11.38 -16.12 -5.62
CA ASP A 317 10.31 -15.76 -4.68
C ASP A 317 9.38 -16.96 -4.46
N VAL A 318 9.59 -17.64 -3.34
CA VAL A 318 8.84 -18.81 -2.87
C VAL A 318 7.34 -18.52 -2.65
N GLU A 319 6.93 -17.28 -2.34
CA GLU A 319 5.53 -16.93 -2.10
C GLU A 319 4.72 -16.72 -3.38
N THR A 320 5.37 -16.31 -4.49
CA THR A 320 4.71 -16.06 -5.79
C THR A 320 5.13 -17.01 -6.92
N ALA A 321 6.20 -17.79 -6.75
CA ALA A 321 6.63 -18.77 -7.73
C ALA A 321 5.55 -19.84 -7.96
N MET A 322 5.34 -20.16 -9.24
CA MET A 322 4.42 -21.20 -9.68
C MET A 322 5.20 -22.29 -10.41
N ILE A 323 5.10 -23.52 -9.93
CA ILE A 323 5.64 -24.71 -10.57
C ILE A 323 4.60 -25.18 -11.59
N SER A 324 4.91 -25.04 -12.87
CA SER A 324 4.05 -25.54 -13.94
C SER A 324 4.44 -26.96 -14.31
N LEU A 325 3.57 -27.91 -14.03
CA LEU A 325 3.71 -29.31 -14.43
C LEU A 325 3.13 -29.49 -15.83
N TYR A 326 3.88 -30.13 -16.70
CA TYR A 326 3.48 -30.44 -18.06
C TYR A 326 3.41 -31.95 -18.25
N GLU A 327 2.40 -32.41 -18.99
CA GLU A 327 2.19 -33.85 -19.23
C GLU A 327 3.33 -34.42 -20.10
N SER A 328 3.84 -33.62 -21.05
CA SER A 328 4.97 -34.02 -21.88
C SER A 328 5.78 -32.85 -22.42
N VAL A 329 7.03 -33.14 -22.72
CA VAL A 329 7.99 -32.20 -23.30
C VAL A 329 8.73 -32.85 -24.47
N ARG A 330 8.86 -32.12 -25.58
CA ARG A 330 9.71 -32.51 -26.72
C ARG A 330 11.05 -31.81 -26.60
N LEU A 331 12.11 -32.61 -26.51
CA LEU A 331 13.48 -32.16 -26.45
C LEU A 331 14.00 -31.78 -27.85
N THR A 332 15.08 -30.99 -27.89
CA THR A 332 15.77 -30.58 -29.12
C THR A 332 16.17 -31.73 -30.03
N ASN A 333 16.54 -32.87 -29.45
CA ASN A 333 16.92 -34.09 -30.18
C ASN A 333 15.71 -34.88 -30.73
N GLY A 334 14.49 -34.33 -30.63
CA GLY A 334 13.27 -34.94 -31.12
C GLY A 334 12.63 -35.97 -30.19
N LYS A 335 13.29 -36.35 -29.08
CA LYS A 335 12.74 -37.28 -28.09
C LYS A 335 11.66 -36.60 -27.24
N PHE A 336 10.73 -37.39 -26.72
CA PHE A 336 9.72 -36.95 -25.77
C PHE A 336 10.02 -37.48 -24.38
N VAL A 337 9.86 -36.62 -23.37
CA VAL A 337 9.82 -37.00 -21.96
C VAL A 337 8.39 -36.72 -21.47
N ARG A 338 7.80 -37.67 -20.73
CA ARG A 338 6.41 -37.58 -20.26
C ARG A 338 6.33 -37.88 -18.78
N ALA A 339 5.38 -37.23 -18.10
CA ALA A 339 5.16 -37.39 -16.66
C ALA A 339 4.15 -38.51 -16.31
N THR A 340 3.51 -39.13 -17.30
CA THR A 340 2.56 -40.24 -17.10
C THR A 340 2.74 -41.33 -18.15
N LEU A 341 2.43 -42.58 -17.77
CA LEU A 341 2.44 -43.76 -18.65
C LEU A 341 1.22 -43.83 -19.58
N SER A 342 0.29 -42.89 -19.46
CA SER A 342 -0.99 -42.86 -20.19
C SER A 342 -1.12 -41.61 -21.05
N TYR A 343 -1.61 -41.73 -22.29
CA TYR A 343 -1.95 -40.59 -23.15
C TYR A 343 -3.46 -40.61 -23.39
N ASN A 344 -4.17 -39.53 -23.03
CA ASN A 344 -5.63 -39.46 -23.08
C ASN A 344 -6.34 -40.63 -22.37
N ASN A 345 -5.95 -40.94 -21.13
CA ASN A 345 -6.53 -41.99 -20.29
C ASN A 345 -6.42 -43.43 -20.86
N LEU A 346 -5.52 -43.66 -21.82
CA LEU A 346 -5.20 -44.99 -22.32
C LEU A 346 -3.72 -45.34 -22.03
N PRO A 347 -3.40 -46.59 -21.63
CA PRO A 347 -2.02 -47.03 -21.47
C PRO A 347 -1.31 -46.94 -22.82
N MET A 348 -0.17 -46.25 -22.86
CA MET A 348 0.56 -46.08 -24.11
C MET A 348 1.60 -47.20 -24.27
N PHE A 349 1.44 -48.03 -25.29
CA PHE A 349 2.41 -49.03 -25.70
C PHE A 349 3.46 -48.41 -26.63
N ASN A 350 4.72 -48.81 -26.51
CA ASN A 350 5.73 -48.46 -27.51
C ASN A 350 5.61 -49.45 -28.67
N ASN A 351 5.33 -48.97 -29.88
CA ASN A 351 5.37 -49.79 -31.07
C ASN A 351 6.85 -50.04 -31.42
N ILE A 352 7.36 -51.23 -31.12
CA ILE A 352 8.70 -51.64 -31.55
C ILE A 352 8.52 -52.28 -32.93
N SER A 353 9.22 -51.74 -33.94
CA SER A 353 9.32 -52.39 -35.24
C SER A 353 10.29 -53.56 -35.13
N ILE A 354 9.80 -54.77 -35.40
CA ILE A 354 10.63 -55.97 -35.44
C ILE A 354 10.85 -56.32 -36.90
N LYS A 355 12.11 -56.58 -37.27
CA LYS A 355 12.45 -57.05 -38.62
C LYS A 355 12.17 -58.56 -38.66
N ILE A 356 11.10 -58.95 -39.34
CA ILE A 356 10.67 -60.34 -39.44
C ILE A 356 11.34 -60.99 -40.67
N ASN A 357 11.61 -62.30 -40.57
CA ASN A 357 12.14 -63.09 -41.67
C ASN A 357 11.04 -63.30 -42.73
N GLU A 358 11.37 -63.23 -44.03
CA GLU A 358 10.36 -63.19 -45.12
C GLU A 358 9.37 -64.37 -45.11
N SER A 359 9.75 -65.51 -44.52
CA SER A 359 8.89 -66.70 -44.39
C SER A 359 7.74 -66.58 -43.38
N GLN A 360 7.66 -65.50 -42.58
CA GLN A 360 6.63 -65.30 -41.55
C GLN A 360 5.68 -64.13 -41.86
N LEU A 361 5.75 -63.55 -43.07
CA LEU A 361 4.98 -62.36 -43.48
C LEU A 361 3.46 -62.58 -43.54
N GLU A 362 2.99 -63.80 -43.78
CA GLU A 362 1.55 -64.09 -43.93
C GLU A 362 0.81 -64.22 -42.59
N GLU A 363 1.52 -64.40 -41.46
CA GLU A 363 0.90 -64.57 -40.15
C GLU A 363 0.57 -63.23 -39.45
N PHE A 364 1.06 -62.09 -39.95
CA PHE A 364 0.93 -60.79 -39.29
C PHE A 364 0.53 -59.66 -40.24
N VAL A 365 -0.22 -58.67 -39.75
CA VAL A 365 -0.59 -57.48 -40.53
C VAL A 365 0.59 -56.49 -40.58
N THR A 366 1.14 -56.26 -41.77
CA THR A 366 2.30 -55.38 -41.98
C THR A 366 1.97 -54.09 -42.74
N TYR A 367 2.75 -53.03 -42.49
CA TYR A 367 2.76 -51.81 -43.31
C TYR A 367 4.21 -51.49 -43.69
N ASP A 368 4.50 -51.41 -45.00
CA ASP A 368 5.84 -51.11 -45.54
C ASP A 368 6.96 -52.06 -45.04
N ASN A 369 6.70 -53.37 -45.09
CA ASN A 369 7.59 -54.47 -44.64
C ASN A 369 7.99 -54.45 -43.16
N LEU A 370 7.29 -53.67 -42.33
CA LEU A 370 7.51 -53.62 -40.88
C LEU A 370 6.27 -54.16 -40.14
N CYS A 371 6.53 -54.99 -39.13
CA CYS A 371 5.51 -55.51 -38.24
C CYS A 371 5.68 -54.90 -36.84
N PHE A 372 4.58 -54.48 -36.23
CA PHE A 372 4.59 -53.81 -34.93
C PHE A 372 4.18 -54.79 -33.83
N ALA A 373 5.06 -55.02 -32.85
CA ALA A 373 4.72 -55.79 -31.66
C ALA A 373 4.45 -54.85 -30.47
N LYS A 374 3.42 -55.17 -29.68
CA LYS A 374 3.15 -54.51 -28.39
C LYS A 374 4.07 -55.11 -27.32
N ALA A 375 5.02 -54.33 -26.81
CA ALA A 375 5.80 -54.71 -25.64
C ALA A 375 5.41 -53.83 -24.44
N ASN A 376 5.14 -54.47 -23.30
CA ASN A 376 4.94 -53.79 -22.02
C ASN A 376 6.31 -53.58 -21.37
N ILE A 377 6.74 -52.34 -21.19
CA ILE A 377 7.99 -52.02 -20.51
C ILE A 377 7.72 -52.02 -19.00
N LEU A 378 7.96 -53.16 -18.35
CA LEU A 378 8.17 -53.19 -16.91
C LEU A 378 9.61 -52.75 -16.64
N ASN A 379 9.77 -51.66 -15.89
CA ASN A 379 11.06 -51.13 -15.46
C ASN A 379 11.91 -52.23 -14.81
N PHE A 380 12.99 -52.65 -15.46
CA PHE A 380 14.08 -53.37 -14.81
C PHE A 380 15.14 -52.35 -14.38
N TYR A 381 15.20 -52.07 -13.09
CA TYR A 381 16.38 -51.49 -12.47
C TYR A 381 17.56 -52.46 -12.64
N HIS A 382 18.73 -51.92 -12.98
CA HIS A 382 19.98 -52.65 -13.08
C HIS A 382 20.31 -53.43 -11.80
N LYS A 383 20.71 -54.69 -11.97
CA LYS A 383 21.72 -55.34 -11.11
C LYS A 383 22.86 -55.83 -12.00
N ASN A 384 23.86 -54.96 -12.14
CA ASN A 384 25.29 -55.18 -11.86
C ASN A 384 26.10 -54.11 -12.58
#